data_AF-A0A0J6N0G4-F1
#
_entry.id   AF-A0A0J6N0G4-F1
#
_cell.length_a   1.000
_cell.length_b   1.000
_cell.length_c   1.000
_cell.angle_alpha   90.00
_cell.angle_beta   90.00
_cell.angle_gamma   90.00
#
_symmetry.space_group_name_H-M   'P 1'
#
loop_
_entity.id
_entity.type
_entity.pdbx_description
1 polymer ?
#
loop_
_entity_poly.entity_id
_entity_poly.type
_entity_poly.pdbx_seq_one_letter_code
_entity_poly.pdbx_strand_id
1 'polypeptide(L)'
;MTFEPLRPRLTDHGSCIAVESLRLLKPLPSVKAMLHTPRGVLPRKVCAVCIHHQRLWADRHTGSLYCAETGYSLRYTSLRLYIAPQPHEA
;
A
#
# COMPACT_ATOMS: atom_id res chain seq x y z
N MET A 1 12.36 -12.62 -11.97
CA MET A 1 11.82 -13.22 -10.72
C MET A 1 10.32 -13.04 -10.72
N THR A 2 9.56 -14.11 -10.91
CA THR A 2 8.10 -14.11 -10.76
C THR A 2 7.77 -14.20 -9.28
N PHE A 3 7.41 -13.08 -8.65
CA PHE A 3 6.82 -13.12 -7.32
C PHE A 3 5.49 -13.83 -7.44
N GLU A 4 5.30 -14.94 -6.73
CA GLU A 4 3.97 -15.51 -6.59
C GLU A 4 3.03 -14.41 -6.09
N PRO A 5 1.83 -14.27 -6.69
CA PRO A 5 0.86 -13.31 -6.21
C PRO A 5 0.57 -13.64 -4.75
N LEU A 6 0.82 -12.66 -3.88
CA LEU A 6 0.36 -12.74 -2.51
C LEU A 6 -1.12 -13.13 -2.54
N ARG A 7 -1.52 -14.02 -1.65
CA ARG A 7 -2.93 -14.32 -1.40
C ARG A 7 -3.40 -13.62 -0.13
N PRO A 8 -3.33 -12.27 -0.02
CA PRO A 8 -3.85 -11.59 1.14
C PRO A 8 -5.37 -11.69 1.10
N ARG A 9 -5.97 -11.94 2.26
CA ARG A 9 -7.42 -11.84 2.38
C ARG A 9 -7.78 -10.35 2.44
N LEU A 10 -8.77 -9.94 1.67
CA LEU A 10 -9.30 -8.59 1.74
C LEU A 10 -10.32 -8.50 2.87
N THR A 11 -10.51 -7.30 3.42
CA THR A 11 -11.71 -7.00 4.23
C THR A 11 -12.96 -7.09 3.37
N ASP A 12 -14.14 -7.19 3.98
CA ASP A 12 -15.44 -7.26 3.27
C ASP A 12 -15.65 -6.13 2.25
N HIS A 13 -15.06 -4.95 2.48
CA HIS A 13 -15.14 -3.80 1.58
C HIS A 13 -14.10 -3.79 0.44
N GLY A 14 -13.19 -4.76 0.37
CA GLY A 14 -12.16 -4.87 -0.68
C GLY A 14 -11.07 -3.78 -0.69
N SER A 15 -11.19 -2.75 0.15
CA SER A 15 -10.31 -1.57 0.16
C SER A 15 -9.08 -1.69 1.06
N CYS A 16 -8.99 -2.78 1.82
CA CYS A 16 -7.95 -3.05 2.80
C CYS A 16 -7.63 -4.56 2.81
N ILE A 17 -6.42 -4.89 3.25
CA ILE A 17 -6.03 -6.26 3.60
C ILE A 17 -6.50 -6.57 5.02
N ALA A 18 -7.05 -7.76 5.23
CA ALA A 18 -7.49 -8.23 6.54
C ALA A 18 -6.33 -8.28 7.54
N VAL A 19 -6.62 -8.05 8.82
CA VAL A 19 -5.59 -7.89 9.88
C VAL A 19 -4.67 -9.12 9.95
N GLU A 20 -5.22 -10.32 9.79
CA GLU A 20 -4.45 -11.56 9.78
C GLU A 20 -3.46 -11.67 8.61
N SER A 21 -3.70 -10.93 7.53
CA SER A 21 -2.88 -10.91 6.32
C SER A 21 -1.79 -9.83 6.34
N LEU A 22 -1.78 -8.92 7.31
CA LEU A 22 -0.73 -7.90 7.46
C LEU A 22 0.67 -8.50 7.60
N ARG A 23 0.78 -9.69 8.23
CA ARG A 23 2.04 -10.41 8.37
C ARG A 23 2.68 -10.77 7.02
N LEU A 24 1.86 -10.94 5.97
CA LEU A 24 2.31 -11.24 4.61
C LEU A 24 2.97 -10.01 3.95
N LEU A 25 2.69 -8.80 4.43
CA LEU A 25 3.34 -7.58 3.95
C LEU A 25 4.73 -7.37 4.56
N LYS A 26 4.99 -7.93 5.74
CA LYS A 26 6.26 -7.73 6.44
C LYS A 26 7.50 -8.20 5.67
N PRO A 27 7.50 -9.37 5.00
CA PRO A 27 8.67 -9.84 4.24
C PRO A 27 8.83 -9.13 2.88
N LEU A 28 7.87 -8.33 2.44
CA LEU A 28 7.94 -7.67 1.14
C LEU A 28 8.87 -6.45 1.18
N PRO A 29 9.57 -6.17 0.06
CA PRO A 29 10.26 -4.89 -0.12
C PRO A 29 9.30 -3.73 0.14
N SER A 30 9.73 -2.79 0.98
CA SER A 30 8.93 -1.63 1.33
C SER A 30 9.64 -0.34 0.97
N VAL A 31 8.88 0.61 0.46
CA VAL A 31 9.35 1.96 0.14
C VAL A 31 8.79 2.96 1.14
N LYS A 32 9.51 4.07 1.34
CA LYS A 32 9.01 5.19 2.14
C LYS A 32 7.97 5.96 1.33
N ALA A 33 6.90 6.36 2.01
CA ALA A 33 5.82 7.13 1.42
C ALA A 33 5.32 8.17 2.43
N MET A 34 4.67 9.21 1.91
CA MET A 34 4.00 10.24 2.68
C MET A 34 2.49 10.13 2.45
N LEU A 35 1.74 9.89 3.52
CA LEU A 35 0.28 9.86 3.50
C LEU A 35 -0.24 11.26 3.80
N HIS A 36 -0.86 11.88 2.82
CA HIS A 36 -1.57 13.13 2.97
C HIS A 36 -2.98 12.85 3.48
N THR A 37 -3.32 13.49 4.58
CA THR A 37 -4.63 13.44 5.23
C THR A 37 -5.19 14.86 5.36
N PRO A 38 -6.49 15.03 5.61
CA PRO A 38 -7.05 16.34 5.94
C PRO A 38 -6.41 17.02 7.16
N ARG A 39 -5.73 16.24 8.02
CA ARG A 39 -5.10 16.73 9.26
C ARG A 39 -3.59 16.94 9.14
N GLY A 40 -3.02 16.73 7.95
CA GLY A 40 -1.58 16.85 7.70
C GLY A 40 -0.99 15.60 7.07
N VAL A 41 0.35 15.52 7.09
CA VAL A 41 1.12 14.50 6.37
C VAL A 41 1.79 13.53 7.34
N LEU A 42 1.68 12.23 7.07
CA LEU A 42 2.22 11.15 7.93
C LEU A 42 3.20 10.27 7.15
N PRO A 43 4.38 9.95 7.70
CA PRO A 43 5.28 8.99 7.09
C PRO A 43 4.71 7.57 7.15
N ARG A 44 4.91 6.81 6.07
CA ARG A 44 4.46 5.42 5.89
C ARG A 44 5.52 4.56 5.23
N LYS A 45 5.44 3.25 5.52
CA LYS A 45 6.15 2.21 4.78
C LYS A 45 5.11 1.40 4.03
N VAL A 46 5.25 1.35 2.71
CA VAL A 46 4.28 0.68 1.84
C VAL A 46 4.98 -0.35 0.96
N CYS A 47 4.24 -1.38 0.58
CA CYS A 47 4.71 -2.44 -0.32
C CYS A 47 3.90 -2.41 -1.60
N ALA A 48 4.57 -2.68 -2.73
CA ALA A 48 3.87 -2.93 -3.98
C ALA A 48 3.21 -4.31 -3.89
N VAL A 49 1.92 -4.40 -4.17
CA VAL A 49 1.17 -5.65 -4.22
C VAL A 49 0.37 -5.73 -5.51
N CYS A 50 0.07 -6.95 -5.95
CA CYS A 50 -0.84 -7.20 -7.06
C CYS A 50 -2.04 -7.98 -6.52
N ILE A 51 -3.23 -7.39 -6.61
CA ILE A 51 -4.48 -8.00 -6.14
C ILE A 51 -5.47 -7.91 -7.30
N HIS A 52 -6.04 -9.05 -7.70
CA HIS A 52 -6.99 -9.14 -8.82
C HIS A 52 -6.48 -8.43 -10.10
N HIS A 53 -5.21 -8.68 -10.45
CA HIS A 53 -4.52 -8.05 -11.58
C HIS A 53 -4.32 -6.52 -11.49
N GLN A 54 -4.63 -5.90 -10.36
CA GLN A 54 -4.39 -4.48 -10.13
C GLN A 54 -3.15 -4.27 -9.26
N ARG A 55 -2.26 -3.38 -9.72
CA ARG A 55 -1.10 -2.95 -8.95
C ARG A 55 -1.51 -1.90 -7.93
N LEU A 56 -1.20 -2.14 -6.67
CA LEU A 56 -1.58 -1.30 -5.55
C LEU A 56 -0.38 -1.07 -4.61
N TRP A 57 -0.48 -0.03 -3.80
CA TRP A 57 0.35 0.15 -2.62
C TRP A 57 -0.42 -0.28 -1.38
N ALA A 58 0.19 -1.13 -0.56
CA ALA A 58 -0.35 -1.56 0.72
C ALA A 58 0.45 -0.96 1.87
N ASP A 59 -0.21 -0.26 2.79
CA ASP A 59 0.41 0.20 4.04
C ASP A 59 0.68 -0.98 4.97
N ARG A 60 1.95 -1.17 5.36
CA ARG A 60 2.38 -2.28 6.22
C ARG A 60 1.80 -2.25 7.64
N HIS A 61 1.38 -1.07 8.12
CA HIS A 61 0.85 -0.93 9.47
C HIS A 61 -0.66 -1.12 9.50
N THR A 62 -1.36 -0.56 8.52
CA THR A 62 -2.83 -0.49 8.54
C THR A 62 -3.49 -1.46 7.57
N GLY A 63 -2.75 -1.98 6.58
CA GLY A 63 -3.31 -2.79 5.50
C GLY A 63 -4.14 -2.00 4.50
N SER A 64 -4.17 -0.67 4.62
CA SER A 64 -4.89 0.19 3.69
C SER A 64 -4.30 0.09 2.30
N LEU A 65 -5.17 0.01 1.30
CA LEU A 65 -4.79 -0.07 -0.11
C LEU A 65 -4.93 1.29 -0.78
N TYR A 66 -3.97 1.58 -1.66
CA TYR A 66 -3.92 2.80 -2.45
C TYR A 66 -3.64 2.43 -3.91
N CYS A 67 -4.29 3.14 -4.83
CA CYS A 67 -4.06 2.98 -6.26
C CYS A 67 -2.59 3.30 -6.58
N ALA A 68 -1.90 2.42 -7.32
CA ALA A 68 -0.49 2.64 -7.64
C ALA A 68 -0.26 3.82 -8.60
N GLU A 69 -1.22 4.11 -9.46
CA GLU A 69 -1.14 5.17 -10.48
C GLU A 69 -1.42 6.55 -9.88
N THR A 70 -2.44 6.65 -9.02
CA THR A 70 -2.91 7.95 -8.53
C THR A 70 -2.50 8.24 -7.08
N GLY A 71 -2.18 7.19 -6.32
CA GLY A 71 -1.90 7.25 -4.89
C GLY A 71 -3.14 7.38 -4.00
N TYR A 72 -4.34 7.53 -4.55
CA TYR A 72 -5.55 7.66 -3.73
C TYR A 72 -5.88 6.37 -3.00
N SER A 73 -6.36 6.50 -1.76
CA SER A 73 -6.87 5.36 -1.00
C SER A 73 -8.12 4.80 -1.67
N LEU A 74 -8.21 3.47 -1.71
CA LEU A 74 -9.41 2.79 -2.21
C LEU A 74 -10.60 2.88 -1.24
N ARG A 75 -10.36 3.26 0.02
CA ARG A 75 -11.40 3.38 1.05
C ARG A 75 -11.82 4.83 1.30
N TYR A 76 -10.84 5.73 1.35
CA TYR A 76 -11.06 7.11 1.80
C TYR A 76 -10.51 8.09 0.77
N THR A 77 -11.39 8.71 0.00
CA THR A 77 -11.03 9.63 -1.09
C THR A 77 -10.23 10.86 -0.61
N SER A 78 -10.32 11.20 0.67
CA SER A 78 -9.55 12.28 1.31
C SER A 78 -8.11 11.91 1.64
N LEU A 79 -7.73 10.64 1.45
CA LEU A 79 -6.39 10.15 1.72
C LEU A 79 -5.62 9.90 0.42
N ARG A 80 -4.42 10.45 0.34
CA ARG A 80 -3.53 10.25 -0.81
C ARG A 80 -2.13 9.92 -0.38
N LEU A 81 -1.60 8.85 -0.94
CA LEU A 81 -0.26 8.36 -0.71
C LEU A 81 0.68 8.87 -1.81
N TYR A 82 1.81 9.44 -1.40
CA TYR A 82 2.88 9.84 -2.29
C TYR A 82 4.12 9.00 -2.00
N ILE A 83 4.62 8.31 -3.01
CA ILE A 83 5.86 7.55 -2.89
C ILE A 83 7.01 8.55 -2.93
N ALA A 84 7.86 8.56 -1.90
CA ALA A 84 9.03 9.40 -1.93
C ALA A 84 9.93 8.94 -3.09
N PRO A 85 10.51 9.87 -3.89
CA PRO A 85 11.49 9.47 -4.88
C PRO A 85 12.59 8.68 -4.18
N GLN A 86 12.79 7.44 -4.62
CA GLN A 86 13.96 6.68 -4.21
C GLN A 86 15.16 7.48 -4.73
N PRO A 87 16.19 7.78 -3.92
CA PRO A 87 17.44 8.24 -4.49
C PRO A 87 17.88 7.16 -5.48
N HIS A 88 17.93 7.52 -6.77
CA HIS A 88 18.67 6.72 -7.74
C HIS A 88 20.08 6.61 -7.16
N GLU A 89 20.50 5.40 -6.77
CA GLU A 89 21.92 5.11 -6.65
C GLU A 89 22.53 5.40 -8.03
N ALA A 90 23.40 6.40 -8.07
CA ALA A 90 24.20 6.78 -9.21
C ALA A 90 25.30 5.74 -9.47
#